data_AF-A0A7H1RIJ0-F1
#
_entry.id   AF-A0A7H1RIJ0-F1
#
_cell.length_a   1.000
_cell.length_b   1.000
_cell.length_c   1.000
_cell.angle_alpha   90.00
_cell.angle_beta   90.00
_cell.angle_gamma   90.00
#
_symmetry.space_group_name_H-M   'P 1'
#
loop_
_entity.id
_entity.type
_entity.pdbx_description
1 polymer ?
#
loop_
_entity_poly.entity_id
_entity_poly.type
_entity_poly.pdbx_seq_one_letter_code
_entity_poly.pdbx_strand_id
1 'polypeptide(L)'
;MPQFARLLPILLLVPVLGGCVREADTPPPAGFPGLDAARMAGRPDCPALAGRYSGVADAGSDPALAQALLAEPGADALQVVHAGTSLQFASWWPPAAVASAARDLAGSDRDAYARWWTAAREVLSRPLQPRASTAASDLPGPTPVRIGTVTPTCTDGWMDYGTLVDMGPPEGPRRASRLRLARDSGGGLVLRNDIEVDRIEIPLWCGDGCRGPTLYAKRETRWARFPPAPETDAWMLDFAALPTPVKVAASGNPR
;
A
#
# COMPACT_ATOMS: atom_id res chain seq x y z
N MET A 1 -1.50 25.08 71.38
CA MET A 1 -0.46 24.44 70.54
C MET A 1 -1.10 23.31 69.76
N PRO A 2 -0.89 23.25 68.44
CA PRO A 2 -1.70 22.50 67.48
C PRO A 2 -1.10 21.12 67.17
N GLN A 3 -1.93 20.12 66.85
CA GLN A 3 -1.55 19.00 65.98
C GLN A 3 -2.76 18.61 65.11
N PHE A 4 -3.02 19.44 64.10
CA PHE A 4 -3.61 18.99 62.84
C PHE A 4 -2.56 18.19 62.06
N ALA A 5 -3.03 17.33 61.16
CA ALA A 5 -2.31 16.58 60.12
C ALA A 5 -1.84 15.16 60.49
N ARG A 6 -2.71 14.17 60.26
CA ARG A 6 -2.35 12.84 59.73
C ARG A 6 -3.47 12.28 58.84
N LEU A 7 -3.73 12.97 57.74
CA LEU A 7 -4.36 12.42 56.54
C LEU A 7 -3.38 12.73 55.39
N LEU A 8 -3.15 11.75 54.50
CA LEU A 8 -2.06 11.63 53.51
C LEU A 8 -0.71 11.16 54.10
N PRO A 9 -0.15 10.02 53.64
CA PRO A 9 0.08 9.75 52.22
C PRO A 9 -0.20 8.29 51.79
N ILE A 10 -1.32 8.05 51.09
CA ILE A 10 -1.52 6.82 50.26
C ILE A 10 -1.62 7.20 48.77
N LEU A 11 -1.09 8.38 48.40
CA LEU A 11 -1.13 8.92 47.04
C LEU A 11 0.26 9.04 46.39
N LEU A 12 1.27 8.35 46.93
CA LEU A 12 2.67 8.42 46.45
C LEU A 12 3.29 7.05 46.13
N LEU A 13 2.46 6.04 45.83
CA LEU A 13 2.91 4.70 45.44
C LEU A 13 2.37 4.27 44.07
N VAL A 14 2.29 5.23 43.14
CA VAL A 14 2.14 4.95 41.70
C VAL A 14 3.19 5.74 40.91
N PRO A 15 4.47 5.36 41.01
CA PRO A 15 5.34 5.56 39.84
C PRO A 15 6.12 4.30 39.41
N VAL A 16 5.78 3.09 39.88
CA VAL A 16 6.63 1.88 39.66
C VAL A 16 5.97 0.78 38.79
N LEU A 17 4.80 1.02 38.21
CA LEU A 17 4.19 0.13 37.22
C LEU A 17 3.95 0.82 35.85
N GLY A 18 4.75 1.85 35.57
CA GLY A 18 4.95 2.30 34.19
C GLY A 18 5.75 1.23 33.47
N GLY A 19 5.05 0.29 32.83
CA GLY A 19 5.64 -0.81 32.10
C GLY A 19 6.77 -0.33 31.20
N CYS A 20 7.95 -0.91 31.38
CA CYS A 20 9.02 -0.82 30.40
C CYS A 20 8.47 -1.37 29.08
N VAL A 21 8.03 -0.48 28.19
CA VAL A 21 7.86 -0.79 26.77
C VAL A 21 9.24 -1.17 26.27
N ARG A 22 9.54 -2.46 26.16
CA ARG A 22 10.68 -2.92 25.35
C ARG A 22 10.26 -2.78 23.90
N GLU A 23 10.48 -1.58 23.40
CA GLU A 23 10.43 -1.19 22.01
C GLU A 23 11.41 -2.09 21.24
N ALA A 24 10.89 -3.08 20.53
CA ALA A 24 11.61 -3.69 19.43
C ALA A 24 11.13 -2.98 18.16
N ASP A 25 11.52 -1.71 18.01
CA ASP A 25 11.64 -1.11 16.69
C ASP A 25 12.75 -1.90 15.98
N THR A 26 12.38 -3.05 15.40
CA THR A 26 13.32 -3.88 14.67
C THR A 26 13.91 -3.00 13.57
N PRO A 27 15.24 -2.76 13.55
CA PRO A 27 15.83 -1.92 12.53
C PRO A 27 15.57 -2.52 11.15
N PRO A 28 15.62 -1.71 10.08
CA PRO A 28 15.55 -2.25 8.73
C PRO A 28 16.67 -3.28 8.52
N PRO A 29 16.46 -4.28 7.63
CA PRO A 29 17.46 -5.28 7.32
C PRO A 29 18.82 -4.65 6.95
N ALA A 30 19.91 -5.33 7.34
CA ALA A 30 21.26 -4.86 7.03
C ALA A 30 21.44 -4.65 5.52
N GLY A 31 21.96 -3.49 5.13
CA GLY A 31 22.15 -3.12 3.72
C GLY A 31 21.02 -2.27 3.13
N PHE A 32 19.90 -2.08 3.84
CA PHE A 32 18.91 -1.08 3.43
C PHE A 32 19.52 0.32 3.56
N PRO A 33 19.45 1.16 2.51
CA PRO A 33 19.90 2.54 2.61
C PRO A 33 19.09 3.33 3.65
N GLY A 34 19.68 4.39 4.20
CA GLY A 34 18.98 5.29 5.10
C GLY A 34 17.82 6.02 4.41
N LEU A 35 16.91 6.58 5.19
CA LEU A 35 15.79 7.34 4.64
C LEU A 35 16.27 8.64 3.97
N ASP A 36 15.63 8.99 2.86
CA ASP A 36 15.79 10.28 2.22
C ASP A 36 15.09 11.37 3.06
N ALA A 37 15.70 12.55 3.10
CA ALA A 37 15.16 13.74 3.76
C ALA A 37 14.22 14.55 2.84
N ALA A 38 14.17 14.24 1.54
CA ALA A 38 13.34 14.95 0.57
C ALA A 38 11.84 14.92 0.93
N ARG A 39 11.18 16.06 0.76
CA ARG A 39 9.76 16.27 1.12
C ARG A 39 8.90 16.66 -0.05
N MET A 40 7.61 16.36 0.02
CA MET A 40 6.66 16.72 -1.03
C MET A 40 6.49 18.24 -1.12
N ALA A 41 6.42 18.76 -2.35
CA ALA A 41 6.01 20.14 -2.56
C ALA A 41 4.57 20.35 -2.03
N GLY A 42 4.37 21.38 -1.21
CA GLY A 42 3.05 21.69 -0.61
C GLY A 42 2.65 20.79 0.57
N ARG A 43 3.44 19.77 0.93
CA ARG A 43 3.30 18.97 2.17
C ARG A 43 4.69 18.62 2.74
N PRO A 44 5.34 19.55 3.46
CA PRO A 44 6.72 19.36 3.94
C PRO A 44 6.85 18.30 5.05
N ASP A 45 5.75 17.90 5.66
CA ASP A 45 5.63 16.79 6.61
C ASP A 45 5.69 15.41 5.94
N CYS A 46 5.42 15.35 4.63
CA CYS A 46 5.37 14.11 3.87
C CYS A 46 6.67 13.85 3.08
N PRO A 47 7.15 12.59 3.04
CA PRO A 47 8.30 12.21 2.22
C PRO A 47 7.99 12.36 0.73
N ALA A 48 8.99 12.77 -0.05
CA ALA A 48 8.90 12.80 -1.51
C ALA A 48 8.95 11.37 -2.07
N LEU A 49 7.77 10.79 -2.31
CA LEU A 49 7.64 9.42 -2.83
C LEU A 49 7.55 9.35 -4.36
N ALA A 50 7.62 10.46 -5.09
CA ALA A 50 7.54 10.40 -6.54
C ALA A 50 8.77 9.71 -7.13
N GLY A 51 8.53 8.75 -8.03
CA GLY A 51 9.57 7.91 -8.60
C GLY A 51 8.98 6.64 -9.20
N ARG A 52 9.86 5.82 -9.77
CA ARG A 52 9.52 4.48 -10.26
C ARG A 52 10.33 3.46 -9.50
N TYR A 53 9.65 2.40 -9.08
CA TYR A 53 10.16 1.38 -8.20
C TYR A 53 9.94 0.01 -8.85
N SER A 54 10.89 -0.89 -8.67
CA SER A 54 10.80 -2.26 -9.14
C SER A 54 9.56 -2.96 -8.57
N GLY A 55 8.94 -3.84 -9.34
CA GLY A 55 7.90 -4.77 -8.87
C GLY A 55 8.49 -5.93 -8.06
N VAL A 56 9.81 -6.06 -8.06
CA VAL A 56 10.56 -7.05 -7.28
C VAL A 56 11.23 -6.36 -6.10
N ALA A 57 10.94 -6.81 -4.89
CA ALA A 57 11.55 -6.32 -3.67
C ALA A 57 12.99 -6.84 -3.50
N ASP A 58 13.83 -6.09 -2.79
CA ASP A 58 15.20 -6.49 -2.49
C ASP A 58 15.26 -7.71 -1.57
N ALA A 59 16.39 -8.42 -1.64
CA ALA A 59 16.73 -9.46 -0.68
C ALA A 59 16.64 -8.92 0.76
N GLY A 60 16.04 -9.70 1.67
CA GLY A 60 15.79 -9.30 3.05
C GLY A 60 14.45 -8.59 3.27
N SER A 61 13.71 -8.26 2.21
CA SER A 61 12.32 -7.80 2.32
C SER A 61 11.39 -8.91 2.78
N ASP A 62 10.39 -8.57 3.60
CA ASP A 62 9.31 -9.47 3.97
C ASP A 62 8.42 -9.75 2.73
N PRO A 63 8.25 -11.02 2.33
CA PRO A 63 7.56 -11.36 1.09
C PRO A 63 6.06 -11.09 1.16
N ALA A 64 5.43 -11.19 2.33
CA ALA A 64 4.01 -10.88 2.49
C ALA A 64 3.77 -9.37 2.37
N LEU A 65 4.68 -8.56 2.92
CA LEU A 65 4.64 -7.12 2.78
C LEU A 65 4.92 -6.65 1.35
N ALA A 66 5.86 -7.30 0.67
CA ALA A 66 6.17 -7.00 -0.73
C ALA A 66 4.95 -7.25 -1.65
N GLN A 67 4.16 -8.28 -1.38
CA GLN A 67 2.93 -8.54 -2.11
C GLN A 67 1.82 -7.53 -1.81
N ALA A 68 1.78 -6.96 -0.60
CA ALA A 68 0.68 -6.11 -0.15
C ALA A 68 0.62 -4.73 -0.84
N LEU A 69 1.75 -4.17 -1.29
CA LEU A 69 1.77 -2.87 -1.97
C LEU A 69 1.67 -2.97 -3.49
N LEU A 70 2.05 -4.10 -4.07
CA LEU A 70 1.85 -4.35 -5.49
C LEU A 70 0.35 -4.50 -5.71
N ALA A 71 -0.28 -3.41 -6.18
CA ALA A 71 -1.72 -3.32 -6.35
C ALA A 71 -2.31 -4.46 -7.20
N GLU A 72 -1.49 -5.11 -8.02
CA GLU A 72 -1.87 -6.28 -8.82
C GLU A 72 -0.68 -7.25 -8.97
N PRO A 73 -0.89 -8.57 -8.76
CA PRO A 73 0.14 -9.59 -9.02
C PRO A 73 0.55 -9.60 -10.50
N GLY A 74 1.85 -9.47 -10.80
CA GLY A 74 2.38 -9.50 -12.18
C GLY A 74 2.85 -8.16 -12.74
N ALA A 75 2.66 -7.06 -12.00
CA ALA A 75 3.28 -5.77 -12.32
C ALA A 75 4.82 -5.83 -12.23
N ASP A 76 5.53 -5.23 -13.20
CA ASP A 76 6.99 -5.17 -13.23
C ASP A 76 7.57 -3.97 -12.46
N ALA A 77 6.75 -2.95 -12.24
CA ALA A 77 7.12 -1.74 -11.53
C ALA A 77 5.90 -1.04 -10.93
N LEU A 78 6.16 -0.23 -9.91
CA LEU A 78 5.22 0.73 -9.34
C LEU A 78 5.75 2.13 -9.63
N GLN A 79 4.92 2.99 -10.19
CA GLN A 79 5.23 4.39 -10.34
C GLN A 79 4.35 5.24 -9.43
N VAL A 80 4.97 6.21 -8.78
CA VAL A 80 4.31 7.18 -7.93
C VAL A 80 4.52 8.56 -8.54
N VAL A 81 3.44 9.28 -8.78
CA VAL A 81 3.46 10.64 -9.34
C VAL A 81 2.76 11.63 -8.44
N HIS A 82 3.20 12.87 -8.47
CA HIS A 82 2.54 13.97 -7.78
C HIS A 82 1.29 14.43 -8.55
N ALA A 83 0.18 14.55 -7.83
CA ALA A 83 -1.07 15.13 -8.30
C ALA A 83 -1.45 16.30 -7.38
N GLY A 84 -0.74 17.41 -7.51
CA GLY A 84 -0.81 18.52 -6.55
C GLY A 84 -0.32 18.09 -5.18
N THR A 85 -1.18 18.19 -4.17
CA THR A 85 -0.87 17.70 -2.82
C THR A 85 -1.09 16.19 -2.67
N SER A 86 -1.70 15.51 -3.64
CA SER A 86 -1.95 14.08 -3.59
C SER A 86 -0.89 13.29 -4.33
N LEU A 87 -0.87 11.98 -4.10
CA LEU A 87 -0.04 11.03 -4.82
C LEU A 87 -0.92 10.11 -5.64
N GLN A 88 -0.41 9.71 -6.80
CA GLN A 88 -1.03 8.67 -7.60
C GLN A 88 -0.08 7.52 -7.78
N PHE A 89 -0.62 6.33 -7.55
CA PHE A 89 0.06 5.06 -7.68
C PHE A 89 -0.39 4.42 -8.97
N ALA A 90 0.57 4.07 -9.82
CA ALA A 90 0.39 3.48 -11.12
C ALA A 90 1.23 2.20 -11.20
N SER A 91 0.59 1.04 -11.17
CA SER A 91 1.26 -0.23 -11.45
C SER A 91 1.56 -0.35 -12.93
N TRP A 92 2.75 -0.80 -13.28
CA TRP A 92 3.20 -1.01 -14.65
C TRP A 92 3.25 -2.49 -14.97
N TRP A 93 2.71 -2.86 -16.13
CA TRP A 93 2.71 -4.23 -16.60
C TRP A 93 3.47 -4.35 -17.92
N PRO A 94 4.28 -5.40 -18.12
CA PRO A 94 4.89 -5.66 -19.42
C PRO A 94 3.80 -5.83 -20.51
N PRO A 95 3.98 -5.27 -21.72
CA PRO A 95 3.01 -5.43 -22.81
C PRO A 95 2.70 -6.91 -23.14
N ALA A 96 3.69 -7.79 -23.02
CA ALA A 96 3.52 -9.23 -23.22
C ALA A 96 2.60 -9.89 -22.18
N ALA A 97 2.65 -9.44 -20.92
CA ALA A 97 1.79 -9.95 -19.86
C ALA A 97 0.32 -9.54 -20.08
N VAL A 98 0.11 -8.27 -20.44
CA VAL A 98 -1.24 -7.76 -20.80
C VAL A 98 -1.77 -8.48 -22.04
N ALA A 99 -0.92 -8.70 -23.04
CA ALA A 99 -1.31 -9.45 -24.24
C ALA A 99 -1.67 -10.91 -23.93
N SER A 100 -0.96 -11.57 -23.01
CA SER A 100 -1.31 -12.92 -22.55
C SER A 100 -2.69 -12.92 -21.88
N ALA A 101 -2.91 -12.05 -20.88
CA ALA A 101 -4.18 -11.94 -20.19
C ALA A 101 -5.35 -11.60 -21.14
N ALA A 102 -5.08 -10.78 -22.17
CA ALA A 102 -6.06 -10.47 -23.21
C ALA A 102 -6.42 -11.69 -24.07
N ARG A 103 -5.44 -12.54 -24.42
CA ARG A 103 -5.70 -13.81 -25.14
C ARG A 103 -6.46 -14.79 -24.27
N ASP A 104 -6.14 -14.87 -22.98
CA ASP A 104 -6.85 -15.72 -22.03
C ASP A 104 -8.31 -15.26 -21.88
N LEU A 105 -8.54 -13.94 -21.80
CA LEU A 105 -9.89 -13.35 -21.83
C LEU A 105 -10.62 -13.68 -23.13
N ALA A 106 -9.97 -13.58 -24.29
CA ALA A 106 -10.55 -13.95 -25.57
C ALA A 106 -10.97 -15.43 -25.65
N GLY A 107 -10.23 -16.31 -24.97
CA GLY A 107 -10.54 -17.74 -24.88
C GLY A 107 -11.66 -18.08 -23.90
N SER A 108 -11.77 -17.33 -22.80
CA SER A 108 -12.69 -17.62 -21.69
C SER A 108 -14.02 -16.89 -21.78
N ASP A 109 -14.03 -15.60 -22.13
CA ASP A 109 -15.23 -14.76 -22.25
C ASP A 109 -15.10 -13.83 -23.46
N ARG A 110 -15.66 -14.28 -24.59
CA ARG A 110 -15.59 -13.56 -25.86
C ARG A 110 -16.30 -12.20 -25.82
N ASP A 111 -17.37 -12.07 -25.05
CA ASP A 111 -18.15 -10.84 -24.97
C ASP A 111 -17.43 -9.80 -24.12
N ALA A 112 -16.86 -10.21 -22.98
CA ALA A 112 -16.00 -9.36 -22.17
C ALA A 112 -14.76 -8.93 -22.95
N TYR A 113 -14.14 -9.86 -23.69
CA TYR A 113 -13.03 -9.54 -24.57
C TYR A 113 -13.40 -8.50 -25.64
N ALA A 114 -14.55 -8.64 -26.30
CA ALA A 114 -14.98 -7.68 -27.32
C ALA A 114 -15.24 -6.28 -26.76
N ARG A 115 -15.82 -6.19 -25.55
CA ARG A 115 -16.01 -4.92 -24.83
C ARG A 115 -14.67 -4.29 -24.46
N TRP A 116 -13.79 -5.08 -23.84
CA TRP A 116 -12.44 -4.64 -23.47
C TRP A 116 -11.65 -4.18 -24.71
N TRP A 117 -11.61 -4.98 -25.78
CA TRP A 117 -10.90 -4.67 -27.01
C TRP A 117 -11.27 -3.30 -27.59
N THR A 118 -12.57 -3.02 -27.64
CA THR A 118 -13.11 -1.78 -28.20
C THR A 118 -12.68 -0.58 -27.36
N ALA A 119 -12.88 -0.65 -26.04
CA ALA A 119 -12.48 0.41 -25.12
C ALA A 119 -10.95 0.59 -25.07
N ALA A 120 -10.22 -0.52 -25.02
CA ALA A 120 -8.77 -0.55 -24.99
C ALA A 120 -8.17 0.03 -26.27
N ARG A 121 -8.74 -0.22 -27.47
CA ARG A 121 -8.23 0.38 -28.71
C ARG A 121 -8.30 1.91 -28.68
N GLU A 122 -9.27 2.50 -28.01
CA GLU A 122 -9.35 3.95 -27.89
C GLU A 122 -8.27 4.49 -26.95
N VAL A 123 -8.09 3.85 -25.80
CA VAL A 123 -7.24 4.34 -24.70
C VAL A 123 -5.77 3.92 -24.85
N LEU A 124 -5.51 2.72 -25.36
CA LEU A 124 -4.20 2.05 -25.40
C LEU A 124 -3.54 2.03 -26.78
N SER A 125 -4.20 2.56 -27.83
CA SER A 125 -3.59 2.73 -29.16
C SER A 125 -2.59 3.88 -29.22
N ARG A 126 -2.54 4.69 -28.16
CA ARG A 126 -1.59 5.79 -28.01
C ARG A 126 -0.66 5.46 -26.85
N PRO A 127 0.59 5.98 -26.88
CA PRO A 127 1.51 5.80 -25.77
C PRO A 127 0.89 6.30 -24.48
N LEU A 128 0.67 5.38 -23.53
CA LEU A 128 0.24 5.74 -22.19
C LEU A 128 1.45 6.31 -21.45
N GLN A 129 1.30 7.57 -21.08
CA GLN A 129 2.18 8.21 -20.13
C GLN A 129 1.58 8.02 -18.73
N PRO A 130 2.42 7.76 -17.72
CA PRO A 130 2.04 7.78 -16.32
C PRO A 130 1.85 9.24 -15.91
N ARG A 131 0.80 9.88 -16.42
CA ARG A 131 0.34 11.18 -15.98
C ARG A 131 -0.93 10.98 -15.19
N ALA A 132 -1.21 11.95 -14.33
CA ALA A 132 -2.29 11.94 -13.37
C ALA A 132 -3.73 11.78 -13.91
N SER A 133 -3.88 11.59 -15.22
CA SER A 133 -5.13 11.77 -15.94
C SER A 133 -5.40 10.71 -17.01
N THR A 134 -4.76 9.54 -16.97
CA THR A 134 -5.05 8.48 -17.96
C THR A 134 -6.15 7.53 -17.48
N ALA A 135 -7.29 7.58 -18.16
CA ALA A 135 -8.51 6.79 -17.93
C ALA A 135 -8.38 5.27 -18.19
N ALA A 136 -7.16 4.73 -18.19
CA ALA A 136 -6.94 3.31 -18.42
C ALA A 136 -7.50 2.45 -17.28
N SER A 137 -7.60 2.99 -16.05
CA SER A 137 -8.08 2.28 -14.86
C SER A 137 -9.48 1.70 -14.96
N ASP A 138 -10.30 2.19 -15.87
CA ASP A 138 -11.73 1.88 -15.97
C ASP A 138 -12.03 0.84 -17.06
N LEU A 139 -11.00 0.25 -17.67
CA LEU A 139 -11.18 -0.77 -18.69
C LEU A 139 -11.72 -2.07 -18.06
N PRO A 140 -12.71 -2.75 -18.70
CA PRO A 140 -13.38 -3.94 -18.15
C PRO A 140 -12.55 -5.22 -18.28
N GLY A 141 -11.23 -5.11 -18.43
CA GLY A 141 -10.32 -6.23 -18.68
C GLY A 141 -8.88 -5.88 -18.30
N PRO A 142 -7.88 -6.62 -18.81
CA PRO A 142 -6.50 -6.42 -18.39
C PRO A 142 -6.04 -5.00 -18.71
N THR A 143 -5.60 -4.31 -17.67
CA THR A 143 -5.27 -2.89 -17.72
C THR A 143 -3.81 -2.70 -17.34
N PRO A 144 -3.01 -2.03 -18.18
CA PRO A 144 -1.58 -1.91 -17.94
C PRO A 144 -1.20 -0.94 -16.84
N VAL A 145 -2.11 -0.01 -16.51
CA VAL A 145 -1.94 1.05 -15.54
C VAL A 145 -3.23 1.21 -14.74
N ARG A 146 -3.21 0.79 -13.48
CA ARG A 146 -4.28 1.08 -12.53
C ARG A 146 -3.86 2.26 -11.67
N ILE A 147 -4.66 3.32 -11.68
CA ILE A 147 -4.36 4.57 -10.97
C ILE A 147 -5.17 4.63 -9.68
N GLY A 148 -4.49 4.59 -8.53
CA GLY A 148 -5.07 4.96 -7.24
C GLY A 148 -4.61 6.36 -6.85
N THR A 149 -5.53 7.26 -6.48
CA THR A 149 -5.17 8.58 -5.93
C THR A 149 -5.29 8.54 -4.42
N VAL A 150 -4.23 8.92 -3.71
CA VAL A 150 -4.18 8.98 -2.25
C VAL A 150 -3.82 10.39 -1.81
N THR A 151 -4.61 10.92 -0.88
CA THR A 151 -4.25 12.13 -0.13
C THR A 151 -3.42 11.68 1.07
N PRO A 152 -2.10 11.89 1.08
CA PRO A 152 -1.25 11.38 2.14
C PRO A 152 -1.56 12.02 3.50
N THR A 153 -1.46 11.20 4.53
CA THR A 153 -1.34 11.59 5.93
C THR A 153 0.05 11.18 6.41
N CYS A 154 0.77 12.06 7.10
CA CYS A 154 2.19 11.83 7.38
C CYS A 154 2.52 12.02 8.85
N THR A 155 3.38 11.16 9.36
CA THR A 155 3.82 11.15 10.76
C THR A 155 5.32 10.86 10.78
N ASP A 156 6.11 11.69 11.46
CA ASP A 156 7.55 11.50 11.64
C ASP A 156 8.33 11.27 10.32
N GLY A 157 7.93 11.98 9.26
CA GLY A 157 8.58 11.87 7.95
C GLY A 157 8.23 10.62 7.16
N TRP A 158 7.25 9.83 7.61
CA TRP A 158 6.65 8.71 6.90
C TRP A 158 5.26 9.08 6.40
N MET A 159 4.89 8.56 5.24
CA MET A 159 3.50 8.60 4.78
C MET A 159 2.75 7.37 5.29
N ASP A 160 1.66 7.58 6.01
CA ASP A 160 0.72 6.53 6.37
C ASP A 160 -0.09 6.13 5.13
N TYR A 161 0.10 4.90 4.66
CA TYR A 161 -0.57 4.38 3.46
C TYR A 161 -1.87 3.66 3.79
N GLY A 162 -1.97 3.08 4.98
CA GLY A 162 -3.19 2.45 5.46
C GLY A 162 -2.95 1.49 6.61
N THR A 163 -3.98 0.72 6.92
CA THR A 163 -3.93 -0.39 7.88
C THR A 163 -4.11 -1.69 7.11
N LEU A 164 -3.10 -2.56 7.11
CA LEU A 164 -3.34 -3.95 6.74
C LEU A 164 -3.99 -4.57 7.97
N VAL A 165 -5.30 -4.81 7.93
CA VAL A 165 -5.86 -5.67 8.97
C VAL A 165 -5.30 -7.05 8.66
N ASP A 166 -4.35 -7.52 9.46
CA ASP A 166 -3.95 -8.92 9.42
C ASP A 166 -5.22 -9.70 9.74
N MET A 167 -5.77 -10.36 8.71
CA MET A 167 -6.91 -11.26 8.82
C MET A 167 -6.40 -12.51 9.52
N GLY A 168 -6.01 -12.35 10.79
CA GLY A 168 -5.79 -13.47 11.68
C GLY A 168 -7.01 -14.38 11.65
N PRO A 169 -6.87 -15.64 12.11
CA PRO A 169 -7.99 -16.58 12.15
C PRO A 169 -9.21 -15.91 12.79
N PRO A 170 -10.44 -16.19 12.31
CA PRO A 170 -11.65 -15.46 12.67
C PRO A 170 -11.93 -15.40 14.18
N GLU A 171 -11.32 -16.29 14.95
CA GLU A 171 -11.46 -16.43 16.40
C GLU A 171 -10.34 -15.72 17.21
N GLY A 172 -9.36 -15.08 16.54
CA GLY A 172 -8.24 -14.39 17.18
C GLY A 172 -8.45 -12.87 17.29
N PRO A 173 -7.75 -12.18 18.22
CA PRO A 173 -7.77 -10.73 18.29
C PRO A 173 -7.24 -10.14 16.97
N ARG A 174 -8.02 -9.23 16.37
CA ARG A 174 -7.59 -8.47 15.20
C ARG A 174 -6.35 -7.67 15.55
N ARG A 175 -5.24 -7.96 14.88
CA ARG A 175 -3.98 -7.23 15.08
C ARG A 175 -4.04 -5.92 14.32
N ALA A 176 -3.87 -4.82 15.04
CA ALA A 176 -3.73 -3.52 14.41
C ALA A 176 -2.38 -3.49 13.69
N SER A 177 -2.38 -3.29 12.39
CA SER A 177 -1.17 -3.01 11.61
C SER A 177 -1.23 -1.62 11.00
N ARG A 178 -0.07 -0.95 10.94
CA ARG A 178 0.09 0.35 10.32
C ARG A 178 1.16 0.28 9.25
N LEU A 179 0.74 0.50 8.00
CA LEU A 179 1.61 0.50 6.84
C LEU A 179 2.07 1.93 6.53
N ARG A 180 3.38 2.11 6.47
CA ARG A 180 4.06 3.39 6.25
C ARG A 180 5.02 3.31 5.07
N LEU A 181 5.10 4.40 4.32
CA LEU A 181 5.93 4.55 3.13
C LEU A 181 6.92 5.70 3.29
N ALA A 182 8.16 5.48 2.88
CA ALA A 182 9.20 6.49 2.74
C ALA A 182 10.03 6.19 1.50
N ARG A 183 10.85 7.16 1.10
CA ARG A 183 11.90 6.94 0.09
C ARG A 183 13.24 6.80 0.80
N ASP A 184 14.09 5.91 0.32
CA ASP A 184 15.47 5.81 0.79
C ASP A 184 16.43 6.66 -0.04
N SER A 185 17.63 6.89 0.51
CA SER A 185 18.69 7.68 -0.12
C SER A 185 19.24 7.05 -1.41
N GLY A 186 19.01 5.76 -1.63
CA GLY A 186 19.29 5.06 -2.89
C GLY A 186 18.18 5.20 -3.92
N GLY A 187 17.15 6.01 -3.64
CA GLY A 187 16.03 6.28 -4.52
C GLY A 187 14.95 5.20 -4.53
N GLY A 188 15.04 4.18 -3.67
CA GLY A 188 14.05 3.11 -3.54
C GLY A 188 12.85 3.49 -2.68
N LEU A 189 11.77 2.71 -2.78
CA LEU A 189 10.58 2.82 -1.95
C LEU A 189 10.68 1.85 -0.78
N VAL A 190 10.55 2.37 0.43
CA VAL A 190 10.63 1.59 1.66
C VAL A 190 9.26 1.51 2.31
N LEU A 191 8.89 0.29 2.69
CA LEU A 191 7.68 -0.05 3.40
C LEU A 191 8.06 -0.47 4.80
N ARG A 192 7.35 0.10 5.77
CA ARG A 192 7.40 -0.30 7.17
C ARG A 192 5.99 -0.72 7.59
N ASN A 193 5.83 -1.91 8.12
CA ASN A 193 4.57 -2.38 8.71
C ASN A 193 4.78 -2.63 10.20
N ASP A 194 4.19 -1.76 11.03
CA ASP A 194 4.19 -1.92 12.48
C ASP A 194 2.95 -2.73 12.89
N ILE A 195 3.13 -3.95 13.38
CA ILE A 195 2.07 -4.89 13.76
C ILE A 195 2.01 -4.97 15.28
N GLU A 196 0.84 -4.70 15.86
CA GLU A 196 0.57 -4.98 17.27
C GLU A 196 0.28 -6.48 17.45
N VAL A 197 1.21 -7.19 18.10
CA VAL A 197 1.21 -8.66 18.24
C VAL A 197 0.44 -9.09 19.48
N ASP A 198 0.62 -8.38 20.59
CA ASP A 198 -0.04 -8.66 21.87
C ASP A 198 -0.39 -7.35 22.58
N ARG A 199 -1.56 -7.28 23.21
CA ARG A 199 -1.97 -6.15 24.07
C ARG A 199 -2.56 -6.71 25.37
N ILE A 200 -1.96 -6.35 26.50
CA ILE A 200 -2.52 -6.63 27.82
C ILE A 200 -3.08 -5.31 28.36
N GLU A 201 -4.39 -5.25 28.52
CA GLU A 201 -5.10 -4.18 29.23
C GLU A 201 -5.43 -4.65 30.64
N ILE A 202 -5.38 -3.76 31.63
CA ILE A 202 -6.08 -4.02 32.89
C ILE A 202 -7.56 -3.75 32.63
N PRO A 203 -8.47 -4.72 32.79
CA PRO A 203 -9.88 -4.41 32.83
C PRO A 203 -10.16 -3.61 34.12
N LEU A 204 -10.17 -2.28 34.01
CA LEU A 204 -10.77 -1.44 35.05
C LEU A 204 -12.28 -1.57 34.87
N TRP A 205 -12.93 -2.28 35.80
CA TRP A 205 -14.39 -2.37 35.86
C TRP A 205 -14.96 -0.98 36.18
N CYS A 206 -15.22 -0.20 35.14
CA CYS A 206 -15.86 1.11 35.20
C CYS A 206 -17.15 1.07 34.38
N GLY A 207 -18.09 0.19 34.75
CA GLY A 207 -19.36 0.01 34.03
C GLY A 207 -19.20 -0.43 32.56
N ASP A 208 -20.31 -0.74 31.91
CA ASP A 208 -20.33 -1.30 30.56
C ASP A 208 -19.71 -0.33 29.55
N GLY A 209 -18.49 -0.65 29.08
CA GLY A 209 -17.88 -0.01 27.90
C GLY A 209 -16.55 0.72 28.10
N CYS A 210 -16.03 0.84 29.31
CA CYS A 210 -14.70 1.45 29.51
C CYS A 210 -13.57 0.48 29.18
N ARG A 211 -12.73 0.82 28.19
CA ARG A 211 -11.43 0.15 27.97
C ARG A 211 -10.42 0.69 28.96
N GLY A 212 -9.74 -0.20 29.68
CA GLY A 212 -8.72 0.20 30.66
C GLY A 212 -7.38 0.58 30.02
N PRO A 213 -6.43 1.11 30.81
CA PRO A 213 -5.11 1.48 30.33
C PRO A 213 -4.33 0.23 29.87
N THR A 214 -3.58 0.40 28.79
CA THR A 214 -2.71 -0.66 28.24
C THR A 214 -1.46 -0.79 29.10
N LEU A 215 -1.22 -1.99 29.66
CA LEU A 215 -0.02 -2.30 30.45
C LEU A 215 1.17 -2.71 29.59
N TYR A 216 0.88 -3.45 28.53
CA TYR A 216 1.88 -4.08 27.69
C TYR A 216 1.37 -4.15 26.26
N ALA A 217 2.19 -3.70 25.32
CA ALA A 217 1.96 -3.90 23.90
C ALA A 217 3.24 -4.46 23.28
N LYS A 218 3.15 -5.65 22.68
CA LYS A 218 4.23 -6.20 21.85
C LYS A 218 4.01 -5.74 20.42
N ARG A 219 5.03 -5.14 19.81
CA ARG A 219 5.00 -4.74 18.40
C ARG A 219 6.07 -5.50 17.62
N GLU A 220 5.74 -5.86 16.39
CA GLU A 220 6.64 -6.43 15.41
C GLU A 220 6.71 -5.46 14.23
N THR A 221 7.91 -5.12 13.79
CA THR A 221 8.11 -4.28 12.61
C THR A 221 8.60 -5.15 11.45
N ARG A 222 7.89 -5.09 10.33
CA ARG A 222 8.29 -5.74 9.07
C ARG A 222 8.69 -4.69 8.04
N TRP A 223 9.61 -5.07 7.17
CA TRP A 223 10.23 -4.17 6.20
C TRP A 223 10.20 -4.78 4.81
N ALA A 224 9.94 -3.95 3.81
CA ALA A 224 10.19 -4.29 2.42
C ALA A 224 10.77 -3.09 1.69
N ARG A 225 11.68 -3.34 0.74
CA ARG A 225 12.27 -2.30 -0.09
C ARG A 225 12.11 -2.67 -1.55
N PHE A 226 11.67 -1.70 -2.34
CA PHE A 226 11.64 -1.81 -3.80
C PHE A 226 12.70 -0.87 -4.37
N PRO A 227 13.75 -1.38 -5.02
CA PRO A 227 14.79 -0.55 -5.61
C PRO A 227 14.22 0.35 -6.72
N PRO A 228 14.90 1.46 -7.06
CA PRO A 228 14.48 2.28 -8.19
C PRO A 228 14.48 1.44 -9.48
N ALA A 229 13.44 1.59 -10.28
CA ALA A 229 13.38 1.00 -11.62
C ALA A 229 13.77 2.06 -12.67
N PRO A 230 14.43 1.65 -13.77
CA PRO A 230 14.73 2.57 -14.85
C PRO A 230 13.44 3.16 -15.45
N GLU A 231 13.53 4.39 -15.95
CA GLU A 231 12.49 4.91 -16.82
C GLU A 231 12.41 4.03 -18.06
N THR A 232 11.23 3.45 -18.32
CA THR A 232 10.98 2.72 -19.57
C THR A 232 10.34 3.67 -20.58
N ASP A 233 10.39 3.24 -21.84
CA ASP A 233 9.58 3.82 -22.89
C ASP A 233 8.09 3.85 -22.51
N ALA A 234 7.36 4.76 -23.15
CA ALA A 234 5.93 4.88 -22.97
C ALA A 234 5.22 3.57 -23.29
N TRP A 235 4.24 3.20 -22.47
CA TRP A 235 3.54 1.93 -22.62
C TRP A 235 2.65 1.93 -23.85
N MET A 236 2.62 0.82 -24.60
CA MET A 236 1.68 0.65 -25.72
C MET A 236 1.31 -0.82 -25.89
N LEU A 237 0.05 -1.09 -26.26
CA LEU A 237 -0.40 -2.43 -26.62
C LEU A 237 -0.34 -2.63 -28.13
N ASP A 238 0.30 -3.71 -28.57
CA ASP A 238 0.21 -4.13 -29.96
C ASP A 238 -1.10 -4.88 -30.21
N PHE A 239 -2.10 -4.16 -30.72
CA PHE A 239 -3.38 -4.76 -31.11
C PHE A 239 -3.27 -5.67 -32.34
N ALA A 240 -2.21 -5.58 -33.17
CA ALA A 240 -2.04 -6.50 -34.29
C ALA A 240 -1.66 -7.92 -33.80
N ALA A 241 -1.04 -8.03 -32.63
CA ALA A 241 -0.61 -9.30 -32.03
C ALA A 241 -1.71 -10.03 -31.23
N LEU A 242 -2.95 -9.55 -31.29
CA LEU A 242 -4.07 -10.06 -30.51
C LEU A 242 -5.24 -10.52 -31.39
N PRO A 243 -6.07 -11.49 -30.93
CA PRO A 243 -7.23 -11.96 -31.69
C PRO A 243 -8.21 -10.83 -31.99
N THR A 244 -8.60 -10.63 -33.25
CA THR A 244 -9.67 -9.66 -33.54
C THR A 244 -11.00 -10.22 -33.02
N PRO A 245 -11.78 -9.48 -32.20
CA PRO A 245 -13.06 -9.95 -31.73
C PRO A 245 -14.00 -10.18 -32.91
N VAL A 246 -14.59 -11.37 -32.98
CA VAL A 246 -15.65 -11.67 -33.95
C VAL A 246 -16.87 -10.83 -33.56
N LYS A 247 -17.49 -10.14 -34.53
CA LYS A 247 -18.76 -9.44 -34.30
C LYS A 247 -19.76 -10.44 -33.72
N VAL A 248 -20.10 -10.29 -32.44
CA VAL A 248 -21.23 -10.99 -31.86
C VAL A 248 -22.47 -10.32 -32.45
N ALA A 249 -23.21 -11.05 -33.27
CA ALA A 249 -24.46 -10.55 -33.81
C ALA A 249 -25.31 -10.11 -32.61
N ALA A 250 -25.79 -8.85 -32.62
CA ALA A 250 -26.77 -8.41 -31.64
C ALA A 250 -27.89 -9.44 -31.63
N SER A 251 -28.06 -10.16 -30.52
CA SER A 251 -29.06 -11.23 -30.44
C SER A 251 -30.39 -10.63 -30.85
N GLY A 252 -30.90 -11.08 -31.99
CA GLY A 252 -32.18 -10.62 -32.50
C GLY A 252 -33.21 -10.81 -31.43
N ASN A 253 -33.86 -9.71 -31.04
CA ASN A 253 -35.03 -9.74 -30.19
C ASN A 253 -36.07 -10.65 -30.88
N PRO A 254 -36.44 -11.82 -30.32
CA PRO A 254 -37.56 -12.57 -30.87
C PRO A 254 -38.81 -11.73 -30.59
N ARG A 255 -39.44 -11.26 -31.66
CA ARG A 255 -40.81 -10.72 -31.62
C ARG A 255 -41.78 -11.84 -31.31
#